data_AF-A0A8J5QTH2-F1
#
_entry.id   AF-A0A8J5QTH2-F1
#
_cell.length_a   1.000
_cell.length_b   1.000
_cell.length_c   1.000
_cell.angle_alpha   90.00
_cell.angle_beta   90.00
_cell.angle_gamma   90.00
#
_symmetry.space_group_name_H-M   'P 1'
#
loop_
_entity.id
_entity.type
_entity.pdbx_description
1 polymer ?
#
loop_
_entity_poly.entity_id
_entity_poly.type
_entity_poly.pdbx_seq_one_letter_code
_entity_poly.pdbx_strand_id
1 'polypeptide(L)'
;MPPKKVTEEPDDSQTWELLERCLLPIAFSHAVAVIISTVLNTLGISQTSSFVLFLLFLSLSIGFTLFYHNLKVTAPGKAVLVTGCDSRVGCALAKRLDELAALEAWGSCLRLEMRRWGVDVVVVETGEYVAGNSWLKDNSALLNQARDMWVQLEPQTRKEYGEELFQKEMLSLEKYTKGPEADLTRVMRALVDGTTKTFPLKRYTPVTRKERLQAFVSDHLPKSIYDIIYTD
;
A
#
# COMPACT_ATOMS: atom_id res chain seq x y z
N MET A 1 -2.96 -16.05 31.34
CA MET A 1 -3.96 -15.47 30.41
C MET A 1 -3.98 -16.35 29.18
N PRO A 2 -5.11 -16.93 28.75
CA PRO A 2 -5.15 -17.73 27.52
C PRO A 2 -4.76 -16.85 26.32
N PRO A 3 -4.07 -17.39 25.30
CA PRO A 3 -3.74 -16.63 24.11
C PRO A 3 -5.02 -16.10 23.47
N LYS A 4 -5.09 -14.78 23.32
CA LYS A 4 -6.21 -14.11 22.65
C LYS A 4 -6.28 -14.70 21.25
N LYS A 5 -7.38 -15.39 20.92
CA LYS A 5 -7.63 -15.98 19.60
C LYS A 5 -7.51 -14.83 18.58
N VAL A 6 -6.42 -14.81 17.81
CA VAL A 6 -6.26 -13.85 16.72
C VAL A 6 -7.29 -14.24 15.68
N THR A 7 -8.39 -13.50 15.63
CA THR A 7 -9.35 -13.59 14.53
C THR A 7 -8.65 -13.07 13.28
N GLU A 8 -8.26 -13.98 12.38
CA GLU A 8 -7.74 -13.63 11.07
C GLU A 8 -8.80 -12.78 10.35
N GLU A 9 -8.47 -11.52 10.04
CA GLU A 9 -9.34 -10.67 9.24
C GLU A 9 -9.41 -11.22 7.81
N PRO A 10 -10.62 -11.41 7.25
CA PRO A 10 -10.76 -11.90 5.89
C PRO A 10 -10.11 -10.92 4.91
N ASP A 11 -9.24 -11.46 4.05
CA ASP A 11 -8.48 -10.72 3.06
C ASP A 11 -9.40 -10.18 1.95
N ASP A 12 -9.73 -8.89 2.05
CA ASP A 12 -10.57 -8.12 1.14
C ASP A 12 -9.76 -7.21 0.22
N SER A 13 -8.43 -7.40 0.15
CA SER A 13 -7.54 -6.63 -0.74
C SER A 13 -8.09 -6.58 -2.17
N GLN A 14 -8.56 -7.71 -2.69
CA GLN A 14 -9.15 -7.80 -4.03
C GLN A 14 -10.41 -6.96 -4.21
N THR A 15 -11.31 -6.91 -3.23
CA THR A 15 -12.55 -6.12 -3.37
C THR A 15 -12.26 -4.64 -3.41
N TRP A 16 -11.25 -4.19 -2.66
CA TRP A 16 -10.80 -2.79 -2.69
C TRP A 16 -10.09 -2.45 -3.98
N GLU A 17 -9.23 -3.34 -4.49
CA GLU A 17 -8.62 -3.15 -5.82
C GLU A 17 -9.66 -3.04 -6.92
N LEU A 18 -10.71 -3.87 -6.87
CA LEU A 18 -11.83 -3.79 -7.81
C LEU A 18 -12.60 -2.48 -7.65
N LEU A 19 -12.82 -2.03 -6.41
CA LEU A 19 -13.50 -0.76 -6.14
C LEU A 19 -12.71 0.43 -6.70
N GLU A 20 -11.40 0.49 -6.46
CA GLU A 20 -10.51 1.52 -7.03
C GLU A 20 -10.48 1.48 -8.55
N ARG A 21 -10.43 0.29 -9.15
CA ARG A 21 -10.46 0.12 -10.61
C ARG A 21 -11.80 0.49 -11.24
N CYS A 22 -12.91 0.36 -10.50
CA CYS A 22 -14.26 0.67 -10.99
C CYS A 22 -14.64 2.14 -10.78
N LEU A 23 -14.10 2.82 -9.78
CA LEU A 23 -14.49 4.19 -9.42
C LEU A 23 -14.28 5.18 -10.58
N LEU A 24 -13.10 5.14 -11.21
CA LEU A 24 -12.78 6.05 -12.32
C LEU A 24 -13.63 5.78 -13.58
N PRO A 25 -13.79 4.53 -14.06
CA PRO A 25 -14.70 4.24 -15.16
C PRO A 25 -16.18 4.57 -14.89
N ILE A 26 -16.66 4.44 -13.65
CA ILE A 26 -18.03 4.84 -13.28
C ILE A 26 -18.22 6.35 -13.43
N ALA A 27 -17.25 7.15 -12.99
CA ALA A 27 -17.31 8.60 -13.14
C ALA A 27 -17.29 9.02 -14.63
N PHE A 28 -16.43 8.39 -15.43
CA PHE A 28 -16.38 8.63 -16.88
C PHE A 28 -17.65 8.19 -17.60
N SER A 29 -18.22 7.03 -17.26
CA SER A 29 -19.44 6.54 -17.91
C SER A 29 -20.62 7.46 -17.64
N HIS A 30 -20.72 8.05 -16.45
CA HIS A 30 -21.72 9.06 -16.13
C HIS A 30 -21.53 10.34 -16.95
N ALA A 31 -20.31 10.89 -17.00
CA ALA A 31 -20.01 12.09 -17.78
C ALA A 31 -20.31 11.89 -19.27
N VAL A 32 -19.87 10.76 -19.84
CA VAL A 32 -20.10 10.41 -21.25
C VAL A 32 -21.59 10.24 -21.54
N ALA A 33 -22.35 9.59 -20.65
CA ALA A 33 -23.79 9.41 -20.83
C ALA A 33 -24.55 10.75 -20.89
N VAL A 34 -24.19 11.70 -20.01
CA VAL A 34 -24.82 13.03 -19.99
C VAL A 34 -24.46 13.83 -21.25
N ILE A 35 -23.19 13.82 -21.66
CA ILE A 35 -22.74 14.54 -22.85
C ILE A 35 -23.42 13.99 -24.11
N ILE A 36 -23.40 12.67 -24.29
CA ILE A 36 -23.99 12.01 -25.46
C ILE A 36 -25.50 12.22 -25.49
N SER A 37 -26.20 12.06 -24.36
CA SER A 37 -27.64 12.33 -24.30
C SER A 37 -27.97 13.77 -24.69
N THR A 38 -27.20 14.73 -24.19
CA THR A 38 -27.40 16.15 -24.51
C THR A 38 -27.18 16.41 -26.00
N VAL A 39 -26.09 15.89 -26.58
CA VAL A 39 -25.78 16.05 -28.01
C VAL A 39 -26.87 15.41 -28.88
N LEU A 40 -27.27 14.16 -28.60
CA LEU A 40 -28.30 13.46 -29.37
C LEU A 40 -29.66 14.17 -29.33
N ASN A 41 -30.03 14.73 -28.16
CA ASN A 41 -31.27 15.48 -27.98
C ASN A 41 -31.21 16.83 -28.71
N THR A 42 -30.08 17.56 -28.63
CA THR A 42 -29.92 18.86 -29.33
C THR A 42 -29.90 18.72 -30.85
N LEU A 43 -29.38 17.62 -31.38
CA LEU A 43 -29.34 17.34 -32.81
C LEU A 43 -30.63 16.70 -33.34
N GLY A 44 -31.61 16.42 -32.47
CA GLY A 44 -32.89 15.83 -32.86
C GLY A 44 -32.80 14.41 -33.43
N ILE A 45 -31.68 13.71 -33.20
CA ILE A 45 -31.42 12.38 -33.79
C ILE A 45 -32.21 11.30 -33.03
N SER A 46 -32.24 11.38 -31.70
CA SER A 46 -32.92 10.38 -30.85
C SER A 46 -33.21 10.95 -29.46
N GLN A 47 -34.45 10.77 -28.97
CA GLN A 47 -34.85 11.14 -27.61
C GLN A 47 -34.46 10.04 -26.62
N THR A 48 -33.19 10.01 -26.23
CA THR A 48 -32.67 9.02 -25.29
C THR A 48 -32.39 9.66 -23.93
N SER A 49 -32.90 9.01 -22.88
CA SER A 49 -32.63 9.41 -21.49
C SER A 49 -31.17 9.14 -21.13
N SER A 50 -30.52 10.13 -20.51
CA SER A 50 -29.14 10.01 -20.00
C SER A 50 -28.97 8.83 -19.04
N PHE A 51 -30.03 8.46 -18.30
CA PHE A 51 -30.02 7.33 -17.38
C PHE A 51 -29.87 5.98 -18.10
N VAL A 52 -30.53 5.80 -19.26
CA VAL A 52 -30.42 4.55 -20.03
C VAL A 52 -29.02 4.40 -20.62
N LEU A 53 -28.49 5.49 -21.18
CA LEU A 53 -27.12 5.52 -21.69
C LEU A 53 -26.11 5.26 -20.56
N PHE A 54 -26.35 5.81 -19.36
CA PHE A 54 -25.51 5.57 -18.19
C PHE A 54 -25.49 4.09 -17.81
N LEU A 55 -26.64 3.41 -17.69
CA LEU A 55 -26.68 1.98 -17.37
C LEU A 55 -25.99 1.10 -18.43
N LEU A 56 -26.11 1.46 -19.71
CA LEU A 56 -25.43 0.75 -20.79
C LEU A 56 -23.91 0.94 -20.71
N PHE A 57 -23.41 2.17 -20.57
CA PHE A 57 -21.98 2.42 -20.43
C PHE A 57 -21.42 1.86 -19.13
N LEU A 58 -22.19 1.86 -18.05
CA LEU A 58 -21.82 1.26 -16.78
C LEU A 58 -21.64 -0.25 -16.91
N SER A 59 -22.62 -0.96 -17.50
CA SER A 59 -22.52 -2.42 -17.67
C SER A 59 -21.39 -2.82 -18.60
N LEU A 60 -21.18 -2.09 -19.71
CA LEU A 60 -20.06 -2.30 -20.62
C LEU A 60 -18.72 -2.06 -19.92
N SER A 61 -18.61 -0.96 -19.18
CA SER A 61 -17.38 -0.59 -18.48
C SER A 61 -17.03 -1.59 -17.38
N ILE A 62 -18.00 -2.06 -16.60
CA ILE A 62 -17.77 -3.08 -15.57
C ILE A 62 -17.34 -4.40 -16.23
N GLY A 63 -18.01 -4.81 -17.32
CA GLY A 63 -17.66 -6.02 -18.07
C GLY A 63 -16.22 -5.97 -18.61
N PHE A 64 -15.81 -4.82 -19.17
CA PHE A 64 -14.45 -4.59 -19.62
C PHE A 64 -13.47 -4.67 -18.43
N THR A 65 -13.69 -3.90 -17.36
CA THR A 65 -12.80 -3.91 -16.18
C THR A 65 -12.63 -5.31 -15.60
N LEU A 66 -13.70 -6.11 -15.49
CA LEU A 66 -13.62 -7.49 -15.00
C LEU A 66 -12.87 -8.41 -15.97
N PHE A 67 -13.09 -8.27 -17.27
CA PHE A 67 -12.35 -9.02 -18.28
C PHE A 67 -10.85 -8.74 -18.18
N TYR A 68 -10.45 -7.47 -18.12
CA TYR A 68 -9.03 -7.08 -18.00
C TYR A 68 -8.41 -7.38 -16.64
N HIS A 69 -9.20 -7.42 -15.57
CA HIS A 69 -8.71 -7.82 -14.26
C HIS A 69 -8.29 -9.29 -14.23
N ASN A 70 -8.97 -10.16 -14.98
CA ASN A 70 -8.69 -11.59 -15.04
C ASN A 70 -7.61 -11.97 -16.07
N LEU A 71 -7.18 -11.03 -16.91
CA LEU A 71 -6.09 -11.26 -17.87
C LEU A 71 -4.74 -11.31 -17.16
N LYS A 72 -4.08 -12.45 -17.31
CA LYS A 72 -2.71 -12.69 -16.83
C LYS A 72 -1.75 -12.71 -18.02
N VAL A 73 -0.57 -12.13 -17.82
CA VAL A 73 0.52 -12.08 -18.79
C VAL A 73 1.79 -12.67 -18.18
N THR A 74 2.74 -12.99 -19.04
CA THR A 74 4.08 -13.40 -18.62
C THR A 74 4.81 -12.24 -17.95
N ALA A 75 5.78 -12.55 -17.09
CA ALA A 75 6.52 -11.57 -16.30
C ALA A 75 7.63 -10.74 -17.00
N PRO A 76 8.13 -11.01 -18.23
CA PRO A 76 9.23 -10.22 -18.79
C PRO A 76 8.76 -8.78 -19.07
N GLY A 77 9.63 -7.81 -18.77
CA GLY A 77 9.32 -6.38 -18.90
C GLY A 77 8.55 -5.80 -17.70
N LYS A 78 8.57 -6.47 -16.55
CA LYS A 78 8.01 -5.95 -15.30
C LYS A 78 9.08 -5.90 -14.22
N ALA A 79 9.16 -4.79 -13.52
CA ALA A 79 10.01 -4.61 -12.36
C ALA A 79 9.14 -4.32 -11.15
N VAL A 80 9.36 -5.06 -10.07
CA VAL A 80 8.68 -4.81 -8.80
C VAL A 80 9.70 -4.27 -7.83
N LEU A 81 9.37 -3.08 -7.31
CA LEU A 81 10.14 -2.38 -6.31
C LEU A 81 9.46 -2.58 -4.95
N VAL A 82 10.13 -3.32 -4.06
CA VAL A 82 9.64 -3.60 -2.71
C VAL A 82 10.22 -2.56 -1.77
N THR A 83 9.35 -1.88 -1.02
CA THR A 83 9.74 -0.83 -0.08
C THR A 83 9.05 -1.05 1.26
N GLY A 84 9.79 -0.99 2.35
CA GLY A 84 9.30 -1.15 3.73
C GLY A 84 9.98 -0.15 4.67
N CYS A 85 9.28 0.27 5.72
CA CYS A 85 9.67 1.37 6.60
C CYS A 85 10.10 0.89 8.01
N ASP A 86 11.02 -0.08 8.10
CA ASP A 86 11.19 -0.86 9.33
C ASP A 86 12.54 -0.71 10.05
N SER A 87 12.88 0.51 10.47
CA SER A 87 13.74 0.70 11.66
C SER A 87 13.34 2.01 12.34
N ARG A 88 13.50 2.24 13.64
CA ARG A 88 13.10 3.55 14.24
C ARG A 88 13.84 4.75 13.60
N VAL A 89 15.08 4.55 13.15
CA VAL A 89 15.81 5.50 12.28
C VAL A 89 15.16 5.57 10.88
N GLY A 90 14.81 4.42 10.30
CA GLY A 90 14.09 4.30 9.03
C GLY A 90 12.64 4.80 9.07
N CYS A 91 11.97 4.86 10.22
CA CYS A 91 10.59 5.31 10.42
C CYS A 91 10.57 6.82 10.63
N ALA A 92 11.54 7.37 11.38
CA ALA A 92 11.75 8.81 11.43
C ALA A 92 12.20 9.35 10.06
N LEU A 93 13.10 8.64 9.38
CA LEU A 93 13.52 8.96 8.02
C LEU A 93 12.39 8.74 7.01
N ALA A 94 11.61 7.66 7.12
CA ALA A 94 10.46 7.39 6.26
C ALA A 94 9.38 8.44 6.46
N LYS A 95 9.04 8.82 7.70
CA LYS A 95 8.12 9.93 7.98
C LYS A 95 8.60 11.22 7.33
N ARG A 96 9.90 11.52 7.45
CA ARG A 96 10.49 12.71 6.82
C ARG A 96 10.54 12.62 5.28
N LEU A 97 10.76 11.44 4.73
CA LEU A 97 10.75 11.19 3.28
C LEU A 97 9.33 11.17 2.71
N ASP A 98 8.36 10.70 3.48
CA ASP A 98 6.93 10.71 3.20
C ASP A 98 6.38 12.14 3.22
N GLU A 99 6.77 12.95 4.22
CA GLU A 99 6.54 14.40 4.22
C GLU A 99 7.12 15.11 2.97
N LEU A 100 8.18 14.55 2.40
CA LEU A 100 8.82 15.04 1.18
C LEU A 100 8.34 14.35 -0.10
N ALA A 101 7.35 13.45 -0.01
CA ALA A 101 6.84 12.61 -1.10
C ALA A 101 7.95 11.86 -1.88
N ALA A 102 9.09 11.58 -1.24
CA ALA A 102 10.30 11.11 -1.91
C ALA A 102 10.12 9.69 -2.49
N LEU A 103 9.36 8.83 -1.80
CA LEU A 103 9.07 7.47 -2.26
C LEU A 103 8.23 7.49 -3.55
N GLU A 104 7.18 8.31 -3.57
CA GLU A 104 6.32 8.47 -4.74
C GLU A 104 7.06 9.14 -5.89
N ALA A 105 7.87 10.17 -5.59
CA ALA A 105 8.73 10.84 -6.56
C ALA A 105 9.72 9.85 -7.20
N TRP A 106 10.39 9.04 -6.38
CA TRP A 106 11.36 8.06 -6.87
C TRP A 106 10.70 6.97 -7.72
N GLY A 107 9.57 6.40 -7.25
CA GLY A 107 8.80 5.45 -8.04
C GLY A 107 8.29 6.05 -9.36
N SER A 108 7.93 7.35 -9.37
CA SER A 108 7.50 8.06 -10.58
C SER A 108 8.64 8.31 -11.55
N CYS A 109 9.80 8.77 -11.07
CA CYS A 109 11.01 8.93 -11.87
C CYS A 109 11.43 7.58 -12.49
N LEU A 110 11.44 6.51 -11.70
CA LEU A 110 11.83 5.19 -12.17
C LEU A 110 10.88 4.67 -13.26
N ARG A 111 9.56 4.86 -13.10
CA ARG A 111 8.58 4.54 -14.16
C ARG A 111 8.84 5.31 -15.45
N LEU A 112 9.18 6.59 -15.36
CA LEU A 112 9.47 7.42 -16.53
C LEU A 112 10.74 6.94 -17.26
N GLU A 113 11.80 6.66 -16.51
CA GLU A 113 13.07 6.18 -17.08
C GLU A 113 12.94 4.77 -17.67
N MET A 114 12.18 3.89 -17.04
CA MET A 114 11.98 2.51 -17.47
C MET A 114 10.99 2.38 -18.64
N ARG A 115 10.12 3.38 -18.84
CA ARG A 115 9.13 3.40 -19.93
C ARG A 115 9.78 3.21 -21.31
N ARG A 116 10.95 3.79 -21.57
CA ARG A 116 11.64 3.65 -22.88
C ARG A 116 12.07 2.22 -23.18
N TRP A 117 12.24 1.40 -22.14
CA TRP A 117 12.63 -0.01 -22.24
C TRP A 117 11.42 -0.94 -22.24
N GLY A 118 10.20 -0.39 -22.25
CA GLY A 118 8.98 -1.18 -22.12
C GLY A 118 8.83 -1.87 -20.77
N VAL A 119 9.55 -1.39 -19.75
CA VAL A 119 9.52 -1.97 -18.40
C VAL A 119 8.50 -1.24 -17.55
N ASP A 120 7.49 -1.96 -17.06
CA ASP A 120 6.50 -1.45 -16.12
C ASP A 120 6.99 -1.61 -14.68
N VAL A 121 6.91 -0.53 -13.89
CA VAL A 121 7.45 -0.50 -12.52
C VAL A 121 6.31 -0.38 -11.52
N VAL A 122 6.21 -1.38 -10.67
CA VAL A 122 5.20 -1.49 -9.61
C VAL A 122 5.86 -1.32 -8.25
N VAL A 123 5.29 -0.49 -7.39
CA VAL A 123 5.76 -0.31 -6.02
C VAL A 123 4.91 -1.16 -5.08
N VAL A 124 5.53 -1.94 -4.22
CA VAL A 124 4.86 -2.72 -3.17
C VAL A 124 5.31 -2.20 -1.82
N GLU A 125 4.40 -1.52 -1.12
CA GLU A 125 4.63 -0.95 0.21
C GLU A 125 4.19 -1.94 1.29
N THR A 126 5.15 -2.62 1.90
CA THR A 126 4.87 -3.61 2.94
C THR A 126 4.59 -2.93 4.27
N GLY A 127 3.54 -3.36 4.98
CA GLY A 127 3.22 -2.86 6.32
C GLY A 127 4.21 -3.30 7.40
N GLU A 128 4.33 -2.46 8.43
CA GLU A 128 5.22 -2.59 9.61
C GLU A 128 5.14 -3.98 10.28
N TYR A 129 3.95 -4.59 10.28
CA TYR A 129 3.69 -5.83 10.99
C TYR A 129 4.31 -7.07 10.33
N VAL A 130 4.46 -7.06 9.00
CA VAL A 130 4.82 -8.25 8.22
C VAL A 130 6.33 -8.50 8.22
N ALA A 131 7.14 -7.45 8.06
CA ALA A 131 8.60 -7.58 8.08
C ALA A 131 9.15 -7.77 9.50
N GLY A 132 8.61 -7.04 10.48
CA GLY A 132 9.01 -7.12 11.88
C GLY A 132 8.84 -8.52 12.47
N ASN A 133 7.63 -9.10 12.39
CA ASN A 133 7.35 -10.43 12.94
C ASN A 133 8.05 -11.56 12.18
N SER A 134 8.35 -11.38 10.88
CA SER A 134 9.07 -12.40 10.11
C SER A 134 10.56 -12.43 10.42
N TRP A 135 11.18 -11.28 10.72
CA TRP A 135 12.63 -11.15 10.85
C TRP A 135 13.12 -11.14 12.31
N LEU A 136 12.35 -10.54 13.24
CA LEU A 136 12.74 -10.40 14.64
C LEU A 136 12.27 -11.55 15.54
N LYS A 137 11.32 -12.36 15.10
CA LYS A 137 10.82 -13.50 15.88
C LYS A 137 11.95 -14.51 16.14
N ASP A 138 12.18 -14.80 17.41
CA ASP A 138 13.25 -15.66 17.93
C ASP A 138 14.69 -15.28 17.50
N ASN A 139 14.89 -14.05 16.99
CA ASN A 139 16.20 -13.58 16.53
C ASN A 139 17.03 -13.00 17.69
N SER A 140 17.33 -13.86 18.67
CA SER A 140 18.24 -13.53 19.79
C SER A 140 19.63 -13.09 19.30
N ALA A 141 20.06 -13.56 18.13
CA ALA A 141 21.31 -13.13 17.51
C ALA A 141 21.29 -11.64 17.15
N LEU A 142 20.20 -11.12 16.57
CA LEU A 142 20.07 -9.71 16.25
C LEU A 142 19.99 -8.83 17.50
N LEU A 143 19.28 -9.29 18.54
CA LEU A 143 19.22 -8.59 19.83
C LEU A 143 20.60 -8.57 20.52
N ASN A 144 21.34 -9.67 20.47
CA ASN A 144 22.70 -9.71 20.99
C ASN A 144 23.64 -8.81 20.20
N GLN A 145 23.55 -8.81 18.87
CA GLN A 145 24.30 -7.91 18.01
C GLN A 145 23.99 -6.43 18.33
N ALA A 146 22.73 -6.09 18.59
CA ALA A 146 22.36 -4.73 19.01
C ALA A 146 23.01 -4.33 20.35
N ARG A 147 23.10 -5.27 21.30
CA ARG A 147 23.82 -5.05 22.58
C ARG A 147 25.32 -4.92 22.37
N ASP A 148 25.91 -5.72 21.49
CA ASP A 148 27.34 -5.66 21.19
C ASP A 148 27.69 -4.33 20.51
N MET A 149 26.88 -3.88 19.55
CA MET A 149 27.01 -2.56 18.92
C MET A 149 26.89 -1.44 19.97
N TRP A 150 25.98 -1.57 20.92
CA TRP A 150 25.83 -0.59 22.01
C TRP A 150 27.07 -0.50 22.90
N VAL A 151 27.70 -1.64 23.20
CA VAL A 151 28.94 -1.69 23.98
C VAL A 151 30.13 -1.12 23.20
N GLN A 152 30.14 -1.28 21.87
CA GLN A 152 31.21 -0.78 20.99
C GLN A 152 31.11 0.71 20.66
N LEU A 153 30.02 1.39 21.01
CA LEU A 153 29.88 2.84 20.82
C LEU A 153 30.91 3.62 21.63
N GLU A 154 31.38 4.74 21.07
CA GLU A 154 32.28 5.66 21.76
C GLU A 154 31.62 6.19 23.07
N PRO A 155 32.39 6.37 24.17
CA PRO A 155 31.82 6.77 25.45
C PRO A 155 31.03 8.09 25.40
N GLN A 156 31.46 9.03 24.56
CA GLN A 156 30.77 10.30 24.37
C GLN A 156 29.40 10.10 23.72
N THR A 157 29.34 9.38 22.60
CA THR A 157 28.12 9.05 21.87
C THR A 157 27.15 8.21 22.71
N ARG A 158 27.66 7.26 23.50
CA ARG A 158 26.83 6.44 24.41
C ARG A 158 26.19 7.28 25.51
N LYS A 159 26.90 8.30 26.01
CA LYS A 159 26.38 9.26 26.99
C LYS A 159 25.32 10.19 26.39
N GLU A 160 25.50 10.61 25.13
CA GLU A 160 24.55 11.46 24.41
C GLU A 160 23.24 10.73 24.10
N TYR A 161 23.30 9.48 23.60
CA TYR A 161 22.10 8.67 23.36
C TYR A 161 21.39 8.27 24.66
N GLY A 162 22.17 7.94 25.70
CA GLY A 162 21.64 7.52 27.00
C GLY A 162 21.19 6.06 27.04
N GLU A 163 21.49 5.38 28.15
CA GLU A 163 21.14 3.96 28.35
C GLU A 163 19.62 3.74 28.40
N GLU A 164 18.87 4.70 28.95
CA GLU A 164 17.41 4.65 29.02
C GLU A 164 16.76 4.59 27.63
N LEU A 165 17.30 5.34 26.67
CA LEU A 165 16.81 5.32 25.29
C LEU A 165 17.05 3.94 24.68
N PHE A 166 18.26 3.39 24.81
CA PHE A 166 18.60 2.06 24.31
C PHE A 166 17.70 0.98 24.92
N GLN A 167 17.46 1.02 26.23
CA GLN A 167 16.55 0.05 26.86
C GLN A 167 15.11 0.20 26.38
N LYS A 168 14.62 1.44 26.24
CA LYS A 168 13.28 1.71 25.67
C LYS A 168 13.15 1.17 24.24
N GLU A 169 14.19 1.32 23.42
CA GLU A 169 14.27 0.75 22.07
C GLU A 169 14.16 -0.78 22.11
N MET A 170 14.97 -1.44 22.93
CA MET A 170 14.94 -2.91 23.07
C MET A 170 13.58 -3.42 23.55
N LEU A 171 12.94 -2.73 24.51
CA LEU A 171 11.59 -3.08 24.97
C LEU A 171 10.54 -2.87 23.88
N SER A 172 10.67 -1.84 23.04
CA SER A 172 9.73 -1.59 21.95
C SER A 172 9.77 -2.65 20.86
N LEU A 173 10.87 -3.41 20.74
CA LEU A 173 11.02 -4.52 19.80
C LEU A 173 10.35 -5.83 20.28
N GLU A 174 10.01 -5.94 21.57
CA GLU A 174 9.36 -7.14 22.10
C GLU A 174 8.03 -7.45 21.40
N LYS A 175 7.30 -6.41 20.95
CA LYS A 175 6.03 -6.56 20.24
C LYS A 175 6.17 -7.36 18.94
N TYR A 176 7.33 -7.31 18.28
CA TYR A 176 7.62 -8.08 17.07
C TYR A 176 8.26 -9.44 17.35
N THR A 177 8.95 -9.57 18.49
CA THR A 177 9.64 -10.80 18.87
C THR A 177 8.67 -11.84 19.43
N LYS A 178 7.68 -11.38 20.22
CA LYS A 178 6.69 -12.23 20.90
C LYS A 178 5.35 -12.32 20.15
N GLY A 179 5.27 -11.73 18.96
CA GLY A 179 4.07 -11.68 18.14
C GLY A 179 3.72 -13.01 17.46
N PRO A 180 2.47 -13.16 16.96
CA PRO A 180 2.11 -14.26 16.07
C PRO A 180 2.97 -14.23 14.80
N GLU A 181 3.08 -15.38 14.12
CA GLU A 181 3.82 -15.50 12.87
C GLU A 181 3.32 -14.50 11.82
N ALA A 182 4.24 -13.93 11.04
CA ALA A 182 3.89 -13.00 9.98
C ALA A 182 3.17 -13.73 8.84
N ASP A 183 1.96 -13.28 8.51
CA ASP A 183 1.29 -13.73 7.29
C ASP A 183 1.85 -12.98 6.08
N LEU A 184 2.71 -13.66 5.31
CA LEU A 184 3.28 -13.14 4.07
C LEU A 184 2.32 -13.23 2.88
N THR A 185 1.16 -13.87 3.03
CA THR A 185 0.24 -14.18 1.92
C THR A 185 -0.14 -12.93 1.13
N ARG A 186 -0.43 -11.82 1.82
CA ARG A 186 -0.81 -10.55 1.19
C ARG A 186 0.32 -9.94 0.38
N VAL A 187 1.55 -9.97 0.91
CA VAL A 187 2.75 -9.45 0.22
C VAL A 187 3.08 -10.31 -0.99
N MET A 188 3.10 -11.64 -0.82
CA MET A 188 3.35 -12.57 -1.93
C MET A 188 2.31 -12.40 -3.03
N ARG A 189 1.04 -12.20 -2.68
CA ARG A 189 0.01 -11.91 -3.67
C ARG A 189 0.25 -10.59 -4.39
N ALA A 190 0.59 -9.51 -3.68
CA ALA A 190 0.91 -8.22 -4.29
C ALA A 190 2.08 -8.31 -5.28
N LEU A 191 3.13 -9.07 -4.94
CA LEU A 191 4.27 -9.35 -5.84
C LEU A 191 3.85 -10.14 -7.08
N VAL A 192 3.05 -11.19 -6.90
CA VAL A 192 2.50 -12.00 -8.01
C VAL A 192 1.60 -11.15 -8.89
N ASP A 193 0.72 -10.33 -8.33
CA ASP A 193 -0.18 -9.47 -9.09
C ASP A 193 0.57 -8.38 -9.85
N GLY A 194 1.59 -7.78 -9.23
CA GLY A 194 2.46 -6.80 -9.89
C GLY A 194 3.21 -7.36 -11.10
N THR A 195 3.59 -8.64 -11.04
CA THR A 195 4.34 -9.31 -12.12
C THR A 195 3.47 -10.03 -13.15
N THR A 196 2.23 -10.42 -12.80
CA THR A 196 1.39 -11.26 -13.67
C THR A 196 0.16 -10.56 -14.24
N LYS A 197 -0.32 -9.45 -13.67
CA LYS A 197 -1.47 -8.72 -14.24
C LYS A 197 -1.06 -7.93 -15.49
N THR A 198 -1.94 -7.87 -16.49
CA THR A 198 -1.74 -7.04 -17.70
C THR A 198 -1.57 -5.57 -17.35
N PHE A 199 -2.45 -5.08 -16.46
CA PHE A 199 -2.43 -3.72 -15.93
C PHE A 199 -2.32 -3.80 -14.41
N PRO A 200 -1.09 -3.93 -13.87
CA PRO A 200 -0.89 -3.90 -12.43
C PRO A 200 -1.22 -2.51 -11.90
N LEU A 201 -1.55 -2.42 -10.61
CA LEU A 201 -1.63 -1.12 -9.95
C LEU A 201 -0.23 -0.50 -9.87
N LYS A 202 -0.15 0.83 -9.90
CA LYS A 202 1.12 1.52 -9.71
C LYS A 202 1.71 1.22 -8.33
N ARG A 203 0.84 1.11 -7.33
CA ARG A 203 1.17 0.87 -5.93
C ARG A 203 0.26 -0.21 -5.36
N TYR A 204 0.85 -1.21 -4.71
CA TYR A 204 0.15 -2.17 -3.87
C TYR A 204 0.55 -1.97 -2.42
N THR A 205 -0.44 -1.85 -1.55
CA THR A 205 -0.22 -1.68 -0.11
C THR A 205 -0.89 -2.86 0.62
N PRO A 206 -0.17 -3.99 0.77
CA PRO A 206 -0.65 -5.18 1.50
C PRO A 206 -0.69 -4.94 3.01
N VAL A 207 -1.64 -4.13 3.47
CA VAL A 207 -1.88 -3.79 4.88
C VAL A 207 -3.21 -4.36 5.38
N THR A 208 -3.45 -4.28 6.69
CA THR A 208 -4.74 -4.64 7.31
C THR A 208 -5.83 -3.63 6.97
N ARG A 209 -7.11 -3.98 7.21
CA ARG A 209 -8.23 -3.05 6.92
C ARG A 209 -8.12 -1.78 7.76
N LYS A 210 -7.75 -1.94 9.02
CA LYS A 210 -7.55 -0.82 9.95
C LYS A 210 -6.46 0.11 9.45
N GLU A 211 -5.28 -0.42 9.11
CA GLU A 211 -4.16 0.36 8.58
C GLU A 211 -4.50 1.02 7.24
N ARG A 212 -5.25 0.32 6.37
CA ARG A 212 -5.70 0.89 5.09
C ARG A 212 -6.67 2.05 5.28
N LEU A 213 -7.60 1.94 6.22
CA LEU A 213 -8.50 3.03 6.57
C LEU A 213 -7.73 4.20 7.18
N GLN A 214 -6.76 3.92 8.06
CA GLN A 214 -5.88 4.93 8.63
C GLN A 214 -5.08 5.67 7.55
N ALA A 215 -4.56 4.95 6.55
CA ALA A 215 -3.87 5.53 5.38
C ALA A 215 -4.83 6.33 4.49
N PHE A 216 -6.03 5.83 4.23
CA PHE A 216 -7.03 6.58 3.47
C PHE A 216 -7.40 7.89 4.17
N VAL A 217 -7.55 7.85 5.50
CA VAL A 217 -7.84 9.01 6.31
C VAL A 217 -6.68 10.00 6.34
N SER A 218 -5.42 9.53 6.41
CA SER A 218 -4.27 10.42 6.30
C SER A 218 -4.18 11.11 4.94
N ASP A 219 -4.50 10.41 3.86
CA ASP A 219 -4.34 10.91 2.50
C ASP A 219 -5.45 11.90 2.10
N HIS A 220 -6.68 11.73 2.63
CA HIS A 220 -7.86 12.48 2.16
C HIS A 220 -8.52 13.38 3.22
N LEU A 221 -8.25 13.19 4.52
CA LEU A 221 -8.88 13.99 5.58
C LEU A 221 -7.91 15.01 6.20
N PRO A 222 -8.43 16.12 6.76
CA PRO A 222 -7.60 17.14 7.41
C PRO A 222 -6.76 16.59 8.56
N LYS A 223 -5.60 17.21 8.81
CA LYS A 223 -4.65 16.85 9.88
C LYS A 223 -5.28 16.74 11.28
N SER A 224 -6.33 17.51 11.55
CA SER A 224 -7.05 17.45 12.83
C SER A 224 -7.70 16.09 13.10
N ILE A 225 -8.09 15.35 12.07
CA ILE A 225 -8.66 13.99 12.19
C ILE A 225 -7.53 12.96 12.27
N TYR A 226 -6.43 13.20 11.57
CA TYR A 226 -5.21 12.40 11.65
C TYR A 226 -4.69 12.32 13.10
N ASP A 227 -4.56 13.47 13.77
CA ASP A 227 -4.04 13.52 15.15
C ASP A 227 -4.93 12.72 16.12
N ILE A 228 -6.24 12.64 15.89
CA ILE A 228 -7.15 11.86 16.74
C ILE A 228 -6.96 10.35 16.54
N ILE A 229 -6.63 9.91 15.33
CA ILE A 229 -6.57 8.48 14.96
C ILE A 229 -5.19 7.86 15.23
N TYR A 230 -4.14 8.67 15.27
CA TYR A 230 -2.75 8.21 15.38
C TYR A 230 -2.09 8.50 16.75
N THR A 231 -2.79 9.10 17.72
CA THR A 231 -2.25 9.44 19.05
C THR A 231 -2.60 8.43 20.16
N ASP A 232 -3.20 7.28 19.82
CA ASP A 232 -3.49 6.18 20.76
C ASP A 232 -2.33 5.18 20.93
#